data_AF-A0A5C6G4P0-F1
#
_entry.id   AF-A0A5C6G4P0-F1
#
_cell.length_a   1.000
_cell.length_b   1.000
_cell.length_c   1.000
_cell.angle_alpha   90.00
_cell.angle_beta   90.00
_cell.angle_gamma   90.00
#
_symmetry.space_group_name_H-M   'P 1'
#
loop_
_entity.id
_entity.type
_entity.pdbx_description
1 polymer ?
#
loop_
_entity_poly.entity_id
_entity_poly.type
_entity_poly.pdbx_seq_one_letter_code
_entity_poly.pdbx_strand_id
1 'polypeptide(L)'
;MASGSIWSRVRIPRSGPGRAVAVNLIGFATWIPVIAWFNMHVAELTSVHGASMYPFMNEDRDSTLRRDVVLNYKWSPQEGLERGMVVTLRSPYHPEVTAVKRVVAVEGDVVRTKKPYPIPMVWIPPGHVWVEGDGPAGASLDSNTYGPVSKRLLTGRVTHVVYPFRKFGQVRWWEHERKLTE
;
A
#
# COMPACT_ATOMS: atom_id res chain seq x y z
N MET A 1 -29.26 -12.35 41.73
CA MET A 1 -29.26 -12.51 40.26
C MET A 1 -30.37 -11.65 39.67
N ALA A 2 -30.02 -10.67 38.83
CA ALA A 2 -30.92 -10.08 37.84
C ALA A 2 -30.06 -9.25 36.86
N SER A 3 -29.60 -9.87 35.78
CA SER A 3 -28.97 -9.15 34.67
C SER A 3 -30.06 -8.36 33.95
N GLY A 4 -30.20 -7.08 34.27
CA GLY A 4 -31.04 -6.17 33.50
C GLY A 4 -30.49 -6.09 32.07
N SER A 5 -31.24 -6.63 31.11
CA SER A 5 -30.91 -6.58 29.68
C SER A 5 -30.69 -5.11 29.27
N ILE A 6 -29.48 -4.81 28.79
CA ILE A 6 -29.05 -3.49 28.27
C ILE A 6 -30.04 -2.94 27.22
N TRP A 7 -30.76 -3.82 26.53
CA TRP A 7 -31.78 -3.50 25.55
C TRP A 7 -33.02 -2.78 26.12
N SER A 8 -33.27 -2.86 27.43
CA SER A 8 -34.41 -2.17 28.08
C SER A 8 -34.25 -0.65 28.20
N ARG A 9 -33.02 -0.12 28.02
CA ARG A 9 -32.73 1.32 28.10
C ARG A 9 -32.79 2.05 26.76
N VAL A 10 -32.90 1.32 25.65
CA VAL A 10 -32.98 1.91 24.31
C VAL A 10 -34.45 2.22 23.99
N ARG A 11 -34.91 3.43 24.30
CA ARG A 11 -36.24 3.93 23.88
C ARG A 11 -36.20 4.29 22.39
N ILE A 12 -36.57 3.33 21.54
CA ILE A 12 -36.86 3.61 20.13
C ILE A 12 -38.22 4.36 20.08
N PRO A 13 -38.31 5.56 19.45
CA PRO A 13 -39.56 6.32 19.37
C PRO A 13 -40.65 5.51 18.66
N ARG A 14 -41.84 5.38 19.27
CA ARG A 14 -42.91 4.48 18.78
C ARG A 14 -43.54 4.93 17.46
N SER A 15 -43.53 6.21 17.09
CA SER A 15 -44.04 6.71 15.80
C SER A 15 -43.64 8.18 15.53
N GLY A 16 -43.24 8.51 14.29
CA GLY A 16 -42.92 9.87 13.82
C GLY A 16 -41.74 9.91 12.83
N PRO A 17 -41.47 11.04 12.15
CA PRO A 17 -40.34 11.20 11.22
C PRO A 17 -38.98 10.90 11.88
N GLY A 18 -38.86 11.08 13.21
CA GLY A 18 -37.68 10.68 13.98
C GLY A 18 -37.41 9.17 14.00
N ARG A 19 -38.43 8.31 13.85
CA ARG A 19 -38.24 6.85 13.72
C ARG A 19 -37.66 6.50 12.34
N ALA A 20 -38.10 7.17 11.28
CA ALA A 20 -37.55 6.98 9.93
C ALA A 20 -36.08 7.44 9.86
N VAL A 21 -35.77 8.59 10.44
CA VAL A 21 -34.38 9.08 10.57
C VAL A 21 -33.54 8.12 11.42
N ALA A 22 -34.04 7.65 12.56
CA ALA A 22 -33.32 6.70 13.41
C ALA A 22 -33.08 5.35 12.71
N VAL A 23 -34.06 4.82 11.97
CA VAL A 23 -33.92 3.58 11.20
C VAL A 23 -32.90 3.75 10.07
N ASN A 24 -32.91 4.88 9.36
CA ASN A 24 -31.90 5.17 8.33
C ASN A 24 -30.49 5.28 8.93
N LEU A 25 -30.34 5.97 10.07
CA LEU A 25 -29.05 6.09 10.77
C LEU A 25 -28.53 4.74 11.27
N ILE A 26 -29.39 3.89 11.82
CA ILE A 26 -29.03 2.52 12.20
C ILE A 26 -28.60 1.74 10.96
N GLY A 27 -29.34 1.88 9.85
CA GLY A 27 -28.98 1.29 8.56
C GLY A 27 -27.55 1.68 8.12
N PHE A 28 -27.22 2.98 8.11
CA PHE A 28 -25.85 3.43 7.78
C PHE A 28 -24.80 2.92 8.78
N ALA A 29 -25.12 2.89 10.07
CA ALA A 29 -24.20 2.38 11.09
C ALA A 29 -23.85 0.90 10.87
N THR A 30 -24.79 0.07 10.38
CA THR A 30 -24.50 -1.34 10.05
C THR A 30 -23.51 -1.52 8.89
N TRP A 31 -23.33 -0.51 8.03
CA TRP A 31 -22.34 -0.55 6.95
C TRP A 31 -20.93 -0.18 7.41
N ILE A 32 -20.77 0.45 8.59
CA ILE A 32 -19.44 0.87 9.10
C ILE A 32 -18.48 -0.32 9.22
N PRO A 33 -18.83 -1.47 9.85
CA PRO A 33 -17.93 -2.62 9.92
C PRO A 33 -17.58 -3.20 8.55
N VAL A 34 -18.51 -3.17 7.60
CA VAL A 34 -18.30 -3.67 6.23
C VAL A 34 -17.28 -2.79 5.50
N ILE A 35 -17.45 -1.47 5.58
CA ILE A 35 -16.52 -0.49 4.99
C ILE A 35 -15.16 -0.58 5.69
N ALA A 36 -15.12 -0.72 7.01
CA ALA A 36 -13.88 -0.89 7.76
C ALA A 36 -13.16 -2.19 7.35
N TRP A 37 -13.89 -3.31 7.26
CA TRP A 37 -13.33 -4.58 6.82
C TRP A 37 -12.77 -4.49 5.40
N PHE A 38 -13.51 -3.86 4.49
CA PHE A 38 -13.06 -3.63 3.11
C PHE A 38 -11.78 -2.79 3.06
N ASN A 39 -11.70 -1.69 3.81
CA ASN A 39 -10.50 -0.85 3.87
C ASN A 39 -9.29 -1.57 4.48
N MET A 40 -9.54 -2.46 5.44
CA MET A 40 -8.49 -3.24 6.08
C MET A 40 -7.93 -4.36 5.17
N HIS A 41 -8.78 -5.01 4.36
CA HIS A 41 -8.39 -6.25 3.65
C HIS A 41 -8.34 -6.15 2.13
N VAL A 42 -9.08 -5.23 1.52
CA VAL A 42 -9.25 -5.18 0.06
C VAL A 42 -8.51 -4.01 -0.55
N ALA A 43 -8.84 -2.79 -0.15
CA ALA A 43 -8.22 -1.59 -0.72
C ALA A 43 -8.18 -0.43 0.28
N GLU A 44 -7.08 0.28 0.36
CA GLU A 44 -6.89 1.44 1.24
C GLU A 44 -6.38 2.63 0.44
N LEU A 45 -6.83 3.84 0.79
CA LEU A 45 -6.20 5.07 0.33
C LEU A 45 -5.02 5.40 1.23
N THR A 46 -3.81 5.25 0.70
CA THR A 46 -2.57 5.51 1.43
C THR A 46 -1.93 6.78 0.94
N SER A 47 -1.62 7.70 1.86
CA SER A 47 -0.80 8.88 1.55
C SER A 47 0.68 8.49 1.53
N VAL A 48 1.37 8.79 0.43
CA VAL A 48 2.79 8.48 0.26
C VAL A 48 3.62 9.59 0.89
N HIS A 49 4.54 9.19 1.77
CA HIS A 49 5.42 10.11 2.49
C HIS A 49 6.87 9.82 2.12
N GLY A 50 7.64 10.85 1.77
CA GLY A 50 9.08 10.77 1.52
C GLY A 50 9.49 10.90 0.05
N ALA A 51 10.78 10.72 -0.20
CA ALA A 51 11.42 10.88 -1.52
C ALA A 51 11.78 9.55 -2.18
N SER A 52 11.42 8.42 -1.57
CA SER A 52 11.89 7.10 -2.02
C SER A 52 11.38 6.68 -3.40
N MET A 53 10.22 7.18 -3.81
CA MET A 53 9.61 6.91 -5.11
C MET A 53 9.70 8.12 -6.06
N TYR A 54 10.51 9.14 -5.72
CA TYR A 54 10.74 10.30 -6.58
C TYR A 54 11.54 9.90 -7.83
N PRO A 55 11.23 10.37 -9.05
CA PRO A 55 10.21 11.37 -9.41
C PRO A 55 8.81 10.79 -9.67
N PHE A 56 8.64 9.46 -9.70
CA PHE A 56 7.38 8.81 -10.06
C PHE A 56 6.22 9.17 -9.13
N MET A 57 6.48 9.17 -7.82
CA MET A 57 5.58 9.72 -6.80
C MET A 57 6.22 10.92 -6.13
N ASN A 58 5.39 11.90 -5.80
CA ASN A 58 5.75 13.12 -5.08
C ASN A 58 6.70 14.04 -5.87
N GLU A 59 6.44 14.19 -7.17
CA GLU A 59 7.21 15.05 -8.09
C GLU A 59 7.25 16.53 -7.64
N ASP A 60 6.15 17.03 -7.08
CA ASP A 60 6.00 18.42 -6.61
C ASP A 60 6.48 18.62 -5.16
N ARG A 61 7.30 17.72 -4.60
CA ARG A 61 7.75 17.80 -3.20
C ARG A 61 8.48 19.11 -2.89
N ASP A 62 9.26 19.61 -3.84
CA ASP A 62 10.07 20.81 -3.68
C ASP A 62 9.26 22.10 -3.89
N SER A 63 8.13 22.01 -4.61
CA SER A 63 7.26 23.14 -4.95
C SER A 63 6.02 23.22 -4.05
N THR A 64 5.56 22.10 -3.48
CA THR A 64 4.35 22.02 -2.67
C THR A 64 4.47 21.02 -1.52
N LEU A 65 3.74 21.28 -0.43
CA LEU A 65 3.57 20.33 0.69
C LEU A 65 2.55 19.21 0.38
N ARG A 66 2.07 19.11 -0.85
CA ARG A 66 1.03 18.15 -1.24
C ARG A 66 1.65 16.76 -1.33
N ARG A 67 0.91 15.77 -0.85
CA ARG A 67 1.33 14.36 -0.84
C ARG A 67 0.47 13.59 -1.82
N ASP A 68 1.09 12.69 -2.55
CA ASP A 68 0.35 11.79 -3.44
C ASP A 68 -0.47 10.81 -2.58
N VAL A 69 -1.74 10.67 -2.90
CA VAL A 69 -2.63 9.67 -2.32
C VAL A 69 -2.83 8.60 -3.36
N VAL A 70 -2.54 7.36 -2.98
CA VAL A 70 -2.57 6.22 -3.88
C VAL A 70 -3.55 5.16 -3.38
N LEU A 71 -4.14 4.43 -4.32
CA LEU A 71 -4.98 3.29 -4.02
C LEU A 71 -4.10 2.05 -3.86
N ASN A 72 -4.00 1.59 -2.61
CA ASN A 72 -3.29 0.39 -2.24
C ASN A 72 -4.24 -0.81 -2.23
N TYR A 73 -4.10 -1.72 -3.18
CA TYR A 73 -4.88 -2.94 -3.30
C TYR A 73 -4.22 -4.06 -2.48
N LYS A 74 -4.85 -4.44 -1.37
CA LYS A 74 -4.33 -5.37 -0.35
C LYS A 74 -4.76 -6.81 -0.55
N TRP A 75 -5.65 -7.08 -1.49
CA TRP A 75 -6.10 -8.43 -1.76
C TRP A 75 -5.04 -9.21 -2.55
N SER A 76 -4.57 -10.32 -1.97
CA SER A 76 -3.51 -11.19 -2.50
C SER A 76 -2.37 -10.44 -3.21
N PRO A 77 -1.61 -9.59 -2.49
CA PRO A 77 -0.55 -8.78 -3.10
C PRO A 77 0.61 -9.61 -3.67
N GLN A 78 0.76 -10.85 -3.19
CA GLN A 78 1.79 -11.79 -3.62
C GLN A 78 1.55 -12.42 -5.00
N GLU A 79 0.32 -12.38 -5.53
CA GLU A 79 -0.04 -13.05 -6.78
C GLU A 79 0.13 -12.13 -8.00
N GLY A 80 0.64 -12.70 -9.09
CA GLY A 80 0.83 -11.98 -10.35
C GLY A 80 1.76 -10.78 -10.22
N LEU A 81 2.82 -10.91 -9.42
CA LEU A 81 3.86 -9.88 -9.32
C LEU A 81 4.71 -9.89 -10.57
N GLU A 82 4.81 -8.74 -11.21
CA GLU A 82 5.65 -8.53 -12.38
C GLU A 82 6.68 -7.43 -12.11
N ARG A 83 7.73 -7.43 -12.93
CA ARG A 83 8.76 -6.40 -12.90
C ARG A 83 8.14 -5.04 -13.22
N GLY A 84 8.62 -4.01 -12.54
CA GLY A 84 8.11 -2.64 -12.65
C GLY A 84 6.93 -2.31 -11.75
N MET A 85 6.17 -3.31 -11.25
CA MET A 85 5.03 -3.08 -10.36
C MET A 85 5.44 -2.31 -9.09
N VAL A 86 4.55 -1.47 -8.59
CA VAL A 86 4.76 -0.73 -7.33
C VAL A 86 4.00 -1.42 -6.21
N VAL A 87 4.71 -1.78 -5.15
CA VAL A 87 4.18 -2.55 -4.02
C VAL A 87 4.38 -1.79 -2.72
N THR A 88 3.49 -2.04 -1.76
CA THR A 88 3.68 -1.64 -0.38
C THR A 88 4.14 -2.84 0.42
N LEU A 89 5.13 -2.66 1.30
CA LEU A 89 5.64 -3.72 2.16
C LEU A 89 5.95 -3.21 3.56
N ARG A 90 5.94 -4.10 4.55
CA ARG A 90 6.52 -3.78 5.86
C ARG A 90 8.04 -3.88 5.77
N SER A 91 8.75 -2.87 6.26
CA SER A 91 10.20 -2.87 6.24
C SER A 91 10.75 -3.99 7.13
N PRO A 92 11.67 -4.84 6.64
CA PRO A 92 12.28 -5.89 7.46
C PRO A 92 13.03 -5.37 8.69
N TYR A 93 13.63 -4.17 8.59
CA TYR A 93 14.32 -3.53 9.70
C TYR A 93 13.39 -2.79 10.67
N HIS A 94 12.27 -2.28 10.15
CA HIS A 94 11.33 -1.43 10.88
C HIS A 94 9.89 -1.89 10.61
N PRO A 95 9.41 -2.95 11.31
CA PRO A 95 8.11 -3.56 11.05
C PRO A 95 6.91 -2.60 11.23
N GLU A 96 7.10 -1.52 11.98
CA GLU A 96 6.16 -0.42 12.19
C GLU A 96 5.98 0.48 10.96
N VAL A 97 6.93 0.45 10.02
CA VAL A 97 6.94 1.28 8.82
C VAL A 97 6.49 0.48 7.60
N THR A 98 5.47 0.98 6.91
CA THR A 98 5.10 0.51 5.56
C THR A 98 5.82 1.36 4.53
N ALA A 99 6.64 0.72 3.70
CA ALA A 99 7.38 1.35 2.62
C ALA A 99 6.69 1.09 1.28
N VAL A 100 6.73 2.09 0.38
CA VAL A 100 6.34 1.93 -1.02
C VAL A 100 7.60 1.76 -1.84
N LYS A 101 7.68 0.70 -2.65
CA LYS A 101 8.84 0.36 -3.46
C LYS A 101 8.42 -0.19 -4.81
N ARG A 102 9.32 -0.16 -5.78
CA ARG A 102 9.16 -0.78 -7.09
C ARG A 102 9.79 -2.17 -7.10
N VAL A 103 9.07 -3.16 -7.64
CA VAL A 103 9.59 -4.50 -7.92
C VAL A 103 10.53 -4.40 -9.11
N VAL A 104 11.79 -4.73 -8.88
CA VAL A 104 12.85 -4.73 -9.90
C VAL A 104 13.04 -6.15 -10.45
N ALA A 105 13.01 -7.15 -9.58
CA ALA A 105 13.20 -8.54 -9.94
C ALA A 105 12.27 -9.45 -9.10
N VAL A 106 11.82 -10.54 -9.70
CA VAL A 106 10.97 -11.56 -9.07
C VAL A 106 11.73 -12.87 -8.91
N GLU A 107 11.10 -13.89 -8.34
CA GLU A 107 11.73 -15.19 -8.13
C GLU A 107 12.32 -15.79 -9.42
N GLY A 108 13.53 -16.33 -9.33
CA GLY A 108 14.25 -16.88 -10.48
C GLY A 108 15.10 -15.87 -11.24
N ASP A 109 14.87 -14.57 -11.05
CA ASP A 109 15.64 -13.52 -11.70
C ASP A 109 17.04 -13.36 -11.09
N VAL A 110 17.95 -12.73 -11.86
CA VAL A 110 19.23 -12.24 -11.38
C VAL A 110 19.25 -10.73 -11.49
N VAL A 111 19.53 -10.03 -10.38
CA VAL A 111 19.56 -8.57 -10.33
C VAL A 111 20.97 -8.07 -10.07
N ARG A 112 21.35 -6.97 -10.73
CA ARG A 112 22.57 -6.23 -10.42
C ARG A 112 22.31 -5.31 -9.24
N THR A 113 23.04 -5.51 -8.16
CA THR A 113 22.84 -4.74 -6.93
C THR A 113 23.56 -3.40 -7.01
N LYS A 114 23.13 -2.47 -6.16
CA LYS A 114 23.74 -1.18 -5.92
C LYS A 114 24.36 -1.18 -4.53
N LYS A 115 25.34 -0.30 -4.33
CA LYS A 115 25.86 -0.03 -2.98
C LYS A 115 24.69 0.42 -2.07
N PRO A 116 24.63 -0.02 -0.81
CA PRO A 116 25.71 -0.64 -0.03
C PRO A 116 25.77 -2.18 -0.09
N TYR A 117 24.99 -2.85 -0.95
CA TYR A 117 24.97 -4.31 -0.98
C TYR A 117 26.36 -4.90 -1.33
N PRO A 118 26.84 -5.92 -0.60
CA PRO A 118 28.22 -6.40 -0.76
C PRO A 118 28.46 -7.20 -2.03
N ILE A 119 27.43 -7.84 -2.59
CA ILE A 119 27.54 -8.76 -3.74
C ILE A 119 26.96 -8.09 -4.98
N PRO A 120 27.69 -7.98 -6.10
CA PRO A 120 27.26 -7.20 -7.27
C PRO A 120 26.08 -7.81 -8.03
N MET A 121 25.84 -9.11 -7.90
CA MET A 121 24.72 -9.81 -8.53
C MET A 121 24.09 -10.79 -7.55
N VAL A 122 22.76 -10.79 -7.49
CA VAL A 122 22.00 -11.66 -6.59
C VAL A 122 20.94 -12.38 -7.39
N TRP A 123 20.89 -13.70 -7.22
CA TRP A 123 19.78 -14.52 -7.68
C TRP A 123 18.63 -14.46 -6.67
N ILE A 124 17.40 -14.26 -7.14
CA ILE A 124 16.23 -14.08 -6.29
C ILE A 124 15.61 -15.44 -5.94
N PRO A 125 15.57 -15.82 -4.65
CA PRO A 125 15.01 -17.09 -4.23
C PRO A 125 13.49 -17.20 -4.50
N PRO A 126 12.95 -18.43 -4.59
CA PRO A 126 11.51 -18.66 -4.61
C PRO A 126 10.80 -17.96 -3.45
N GLY A 127 9.64 -17.38 -3.75
CA GLY A 127 8.85 -16.65 -2.75
C GLY A 127 9.45 -15.30 -2.32
N HIS A 128 10.49 -14.81 -2.99
CA HIS A 128 11.11 -13.52 -2.73
C HIS A 128 11.01 -12.58 -3.94
N VAL A 129 11.22 -11.30 -3.69
CA VAL A 129 11.29 -10.23 -4.68
C VAL A 129 12.41 -9.26 -4.33
N TRP A 130 13.01 -8.64 -5.34
CA TRP A 130 13.90 -7.51 -5.17
C TRP A 130 13.14 -6.22 -5.42
N VAL A 131 13.09 -5.36 -4.42
CA VAL A 131 12.39 -4.08 -4.45
C VAL A 131 13.34 -2.91 -4.22
N GLU A 132 13.18 -1.84 -5.00
CA GLU A 132 14.01 -0.64 -4.94
C GLU A 132 13.16 0.64 -4.88
N GLY A 133 13.74 1.71 -4.36
CA GLY A 133 13.17 3.06 -4.53
C GLY A 133 13.53 3.63 -5.90
N ASP A 134 12.66 4.48 -6.46
CA ASP A 134 12.97 5.27 -7.66
C ASP A 134 13.87 6.48 -7.37
N GLY A 135 13.93 6.90 -6.10
CA GLY A 135 14.68 8.05 -5.62
C GLY A 135 16.19 7.93 -5.77
N PRO A 136 16.93 9.02 -5.51
CA PRO A 136 18.40 9.00 -5.58
C PRO A 136 19.00 7.99 -4.59
N ALA A 137 20.18 7.47 -4.92
CA ALA A 137 20.87 6.48 -4.10
C ALA A 137 21.04 6.98 -2.65
N GLY A 138 20.71 6.14 -1.68
CA GLY A 138 20.77 6.47 -0.26
C GLY A 138 19.56 7.25 0.28
N ALA A 139 18.61 7.66 -0.55
CA ALA A 139 17.40 8.36 -0.09
C ALA A 139 16.41 7.44 0.65
N SER A 140 16.58 6.13 0.57
CA SER A 140 15.66 5.18 1.19
C SER A 140 16.30 3.82 1.44
N LEU A 141 15.81 3.12 2.48
CA LEU A 141 16.14 1.72 2.72
C LEU A 141 15.34 0.84 1.75
N ASP A 142 16.04 0.01 0.99
CA ASP A 142 15.48 -0.92 0.01
C ASP A 142 16.26 -2.24 -0.04
N SER A 143 16.04 -3.09 -1.06
CA SER A 143 16.71 -4.40 -1.15
C SER A 143 18.22 -4.32 -1.28
N ASN A 144 18.78 -3.19 -1.71
CA ASN A 144 20.22 -2.98 -1.68
C ASN A 144 20.76 -2.84 -0.24
N THR A 145 19.88 -2.68 0.77
CA THR A 145 20.26 -2.65 2.18
C THR A 145 20.02 -4.00 2.86
N TYR A 146 18.80 -4.56 2.76
CA TYR A 146 18.42 -5.79 3.47
C TYR A 146 18.45 -7.07 2.61
N GLY A 147 18.62 -6.97 1.29
CA GLY A 147 18.59 -8.11 0.38
C GLY A 147 17.19 -8.46 -0.16
N PRO A 148 17.01 -9.68 -0.69
CA PRO A 148 15.72 -10.13 -1.21
C PRO A 148 14.64 -10.14 -0.13
N VAL A 149 13.44 -9.65 -0.45
CA VAL A 149 12.31 -9.54 0.48
C VAL A 149 11.33 -10.66 0.22
N SER A 150 10.86 -11.33 1.29
CA SER A 150 9.78 -12.31 1.16
C SER A 150 8.50 -11.65 0.63
N LYS A 151 7.83 -12.29 -0.34
CA LYS A 151 6.51 -11.87 -0.86
C LYS A 151 5.46 -11.72 0.26
N ARG A 152 5.64 -12.39 1.41
CA ARG A 152 4.74 -12.29 2.57
C ARG A 152 4.83 -10.96 3.33
N LEU A 153 5.89 -10.18 3.13
CA LEU A 153 6.02 -8.85 3.71
C LEU A 153 5.26 -7.79 2.90
N LEU A 154 4.80 -8.14 1.70
CA LEU A 154 3.98 -7.27 0.88
C LEU A 154 2.61 -7.10 1.54
N THR A 155 2.22 -5.85 1.74
CA THR A 155 0.93 -5.47 2.32
C THR A 155 -0.08 -5.09 1.25
N GLY A 156 0.37 -4.79 0.03
CA GLY A 156 -0.50 -4.33 -1.04
C GLY A 156 0.24 -3.96 -2.33
N ARG A 157 -0.53 -3.68 -3.37
CA ARG A 157 -0.09 -3.24 -4.69
C ARG A 157 -0.65 -1.86 -4.97
N VAL A 158 0.20 -0.93 -5.37
CA VAL A 158 -0.26 0.41 -5.77
C VAL A 158 -0.78 0.35 -7.19
N THR A 159 -2.09 0.55 -7.34
CA THR A 159 -2.77 0.40 -8.64
C THR A 159 -3.13 1.73 -9.28
N HIS A 160 -3.50 2.72 -8.48
CA HIS A 160 -3.98 4.02 -8.96
C HIS A 160 -3.41 5.15 -8.12
N VAL A 161 -3.19 6.30 -8.76
CA VAL A 161 -3.00 7.57 -8.07
C VAL A 161 -4.37 8.25 -8.00
N VAL A 162 -4.79 8.63 -6.78
CA VAL A 162 -6.10 9.24 -6.52
C VAL A 162 -5.97 10.75 -6.35
N TYR A 163 -4.86 11.21 -5.79
CA TYR A 163 -4.54 12.63 -5.65
C TYR A 163 -3.03 12.82 -5.83
N PRO A 164 -2.56 13.92 -6.44
CA PRO A 164 -3.31 15.06 -6.99
C PRO A 164 -4.14 14.69 -8.23
N PHE A 165 -5.30 15.33 -8.42
CA PHE A 165 -6.24 14.99 -9.51
C PHE A 165 -5.65 15.12 -10.92
N ARG A 166 -4.59 15.92 -11.11
CA ARG A 166 -3.86 16.03 -12.38
C ARG A 166 -3.18 14.71 -12.78
N LYS A 167 -2.82 13.89 -11.80
CA LYS A 167 -2.20 12.56 -11.97
C LYS A 167 -3.20 11.43 -11.74
N PHE A 168 -4.49 11.75 -11.60
CA PHE A 168 -5.51 10.73 -11.33
C PHE A 168 -5.54 9.69 -12.43
N GLY A 169 -5.39 8.42 -12.07
CA GLY A 169 -5.43 7.32 -13.02
C GLY A 169 -4.65 6.10 -12.58
N GLN A 170 -4.62 5.10 -13.46
CA GLN A 170 -3.89 3.86 -13.25
C GLN A 170 -2.38 4.12 -13.28
N VAL A 171 -1.67 3.50 -12.33
CA VAL A 171 -0.20 3.47 -12.30
C VAL A 171 0.29 2.63 -13.47
N ARG A 172 0.90 3.30 -14.46
CA ARG A 172 1.48 2.67 -15.65
C ARG A 172 2.87 2.13 -15.36
N TRP A 173 2.93 1.06 -14.58
CA TRP A 173 4.20 0.47 -14.16
C TRP A 173 4.95 -0.21 -15.31
N TRP A 174 4.27 -0.64 -16.38
CA TRP A 174 4.88 -1.29 -17.56
C TRP A 174 5.68 -0.33 -18.45
N GLU A 175 5.40 0.98 -18.40
CA GLU A 175 6.17 1.99 -19.16
C GLU A 175 7.54 2.25 -18.51
N HIS A 176 7.74 1.78 -17.27
CA HIS A 176 8.95 1.97 -16.48
C HIS A 176 9.96 0.82 -16.63
N GLU A 177 10.11 0.29 -17.85
CA GLU A 177 11.26 -0.54 -18.22
C GLU A 177 12.56 0.30 -18.16
N ARG A 178 13.08 0.52 -16.96
CA ARG A 178 14.54 0.50 -16.85
C ARG A 178 14.95 -0.89 -17.32
N LYS A 179 15.99 -0.98 -18.18
CA LYS A 179 16.70 -2.23 -18.44
C LYS A 179 17.34 -2.69 -17.12
N LEU A 180 16.55 -3.30 -16.26
CA LEU A 180 16.91 -3.61 -14.87
C LEU A 180 17.62 -4.97 -14.73
N THR A 181 17.68 -5.72 -15.83
CA THR A 181 18.36 -7.00 -15.96
C THR A 181 18.95 -7.06 -17.37
N GLU A 182 20.26 -7.31 -17.46
CA GLU A 182 20.89 -7.83 -18.68
C GLU A 182 20.58 -9.32 -18.84
#